data_AF-A0A953U9R1-F1
#
_entry.id   AF-A0A953U9R1-F1
#
_cell.length_a   1.000
_cell.length_b   1.000
_cell.length_c   1.000
_cell.angle_alpha   90.00
_cell.angle_beta   90.00
_cell.angle_gamma   90.00
#
_symmetry.space_group_name_H-M   'P 1'
#
loop_
_entity.id
_entity.type
_entity.pdbx_description
1 polymer ?
#
loop_
_entity_poly.entity_id
_entity_poly.type
_entity_poly.pdbx_seq_one_letter_code
_entity_poly.pdbx_strand_id
1 'polypeptide(L)'
;MATRRGTRGSKPGKKPVRKPAATAKRNAPQKSRKPAAAPPKKKAAPAVAALDLGEFPRESITQGERWICLACVWEVFTRHLGLAPATALREIKRYTPTLEELNAVALERPYFVPDSKKAHCPYCGSASKWHARMPTYRIESGKATDVLRRALVKKLPKAGDQFVVLEQKATQQHAFFEWLEKISERLDLDDPAWLFEVSRHYLSRKEPKVDWQAQFTEIRSIRRSRRLEDGWEVDSGRLFLAPVLFDELLLVQYLVSRSHRAGGLTLEGRYTLPELWHRLRRAGYLRAVGVEANNPSDALERLLAYLSGGEASIRFYHIVDRRAFLETARQLRAAPSRSRLGKRLPMPSRAR
;
A
#
# COMPACT_ATOMS: atom_id res chain seq x y z
N MET A 1 30.45 -83.29 -5.67
CA MET A 1 29.84 -83.51 -6.99
C MET A 1 30.04 -82.27 -7.87
N ALA A 2 30.20 -82.43 -9.19
CA ALA A 2 30.79 -81.46 -10.12
C ALA A 2 30.38 -81.81 -11.58
N THR A 3 30.42 -80.97 -12.63
CA THR A 3 30.69 -79.52 -12.81
C THR A 3 30.23 -79.08 -14.23
N ARG A 4 30.25 -77.77 -14.54
CA ARG A 4 30.18 -77.13 -15.89
C ARG A 4 28.78 -77.12 -16.57
N ARG A 5 28.31 -76.04 -17.22
CA ARG A 5 28.80 -75.09 -18.27
C ARG A 5 28.67 -75.63 -19.71
N GLY A 6 27.80 -74.99 -20.50
CA GLY A 6 27.40 -75.36 -21.87
C GLY A 6 28.16 -74.71 -23.04
N THR A 7 27.58 -74.78 -24.25
CA THR A 7 28.00 -74.22 -25.57
C THR A 7 26.95 -74.59 -26.64
N ARG A 8 26.96 -74.17 -27.93
CA ARG A 8 27.28 -72.88 -28.64
C ARG A 8 27.04 -73.07 -30.17
N GLY A 9 26.56 -72.05 -30.89
CA GLY A 9 26.62 -71.95 -32.39
C GLY A 9 25.38 -72.46 -33.17
N SER A 10 25.18 -72.18 -34.47
CA SER A 10 25.81 -71.22 -35.41
C SER A 10 24.95 -70.99 -36.70
N LYS A 11 25.19 -69.87 -37.40
CA LYS A 11 24.68 -69.45 -38.75
C LYS A 11 25.15 -70.41 -39.89
N PRO A 12 24.66 -70.42 -41.18
CA PRO A 12 24.52 -69.22 -42.07
C PRO A 12 23.60 -69.24 -43.35
N GLY A 13 23.59 -68.09 -44.09
CA GLY A 13 23.29 -67.99 -45.54
C GLY A 13 21.87 -67.51 -45.93
N LYS A 14 21.58 -66.88 -47.09
CA LYS A 14 22.36 -66.23 -48.18
C LYS A 14 21.46 -65.15 -48.89
N LYS A 15 22.03 -64.18 -49.63
CA LYS A 15 21.31 -63.24 -50.55
C LYS A 15 21.21 -63.83 -51.98
N PRO A 16 20.29 -63.37 -52.86
CA PRO A 16 20.62 -62.33 -53.89
C PRO A 16 19.47 -61.30 -54.15
N VAL A 17 19.73 -59.98 -54.31
CA VAL A 17 20.06 -59.22 -55.55
C VAL A 17 18.97 -59.17 -56.65
N ARG A 18 18.35 -57.98 -56.85
CA ARG A 18 18.19 -57.31 -58.17
C ARG A 18 17.69 -55.84 -58.05
N LYS A 19 18.32 -54.97 -58.85
CA LYS A 19 17.89 -53.64 -59.38
C LYS A 19 17.85 -53.80 -60.93
N PRO A 20 17.23 -52.94 -61.78
CA PRO A 20 17.05 -51.48 -61.71
C PRO A 20 15.54 -51.09 -61.67
N ALA A 21 15.02 -49.89 -61.99
CA ALA A 21 15.60 -48.66 -62.59
C ALA A 21 15.02 -47.36 -61.97
N ALA A 22 14.88 -46.29 -62.76
CA ALA A 22 14.38 -44.97 -62.35
C ALA A 22 13.18 -44.50 -63.18
N THR A 23 12.31 -43.66 -62.62
CA THR A 23 11.82 -42.42 -63.25
C THR A 23 10.98 -41.52 -62.33
N ALA A 24 10.99 -40.22 -62.66
CA ALA A 24 9.98 -39.18 -62.38
C ALA A 24 9.63 -38.78 -60.92
N LYS A 25 9.98 -37.53 -60.61
CA LYS A 25 9.51 -36.73 -59.46
C LYS A 25 7.99 -36.54 -59.46
N ARG A 26 7.37 -36.52 -58.26
CA ARG A 26 6.21 -35.64 -57.99
C ARG A 26 6.17 -35.25 -56.51
N ASN A 27 6.01 -33.97 -56.23
CA ASN A 27 6.05 -33.41 -54.88
C ASN A 27 4.76 -33.71 -54.10
N ALA A 28 4.90 -34.06 -52.82
CA ALA A 28 3.81 -34.11 -51.85
C ALA A 28 4.32 -33.58 -50.47
N PRO A 29 3.48 -32.92 -49.66
CA PRO A 29 3.94 -31.95 -48.67
C PRO A 29 4.47 -32.56 -47.35
N GLN A 30 5.37 -31.82 -46.70
CA GLN A 30 5.89 -32.15 -45.36
C GLN A 30 4.77 -32.17 -44.32
N LYS A 31 4.64 -33.28 -43.58
CA LYS A 31 3.87 -33.31 -42.33
C LYS A 31 4.58 -32.47 -41.27
N SER A 32 3.99 -31.34 -40.92
CA SER A 32 4.41 -30.54 -39.77
C SER A 32 4.33 -31.36 -38.48
N ARG A 33 5.42 -31.36 -37.70
CA ARG A 33 5.41 -31.92 -36.34
C ARG A 33 4.44 -31.11 -35.47
N LYS A 34 3.43 -31.75 -34.88
CA LYS A 34 2.62 -31.14 -33.81
C LYS A 34 3.57 -30.74 -32.66
N PRO A 35 3.56 -29.48 -32.19
CA PRO A 35 4.30 -29.11 -30.98
C PRO A 35 3.72 -29.83 -29.77
N ALA A 36 4.59 -30.26 -28.85
CA ALA A 36 4.17 -30.90 -27.61
C ALA A 36 3.36 -29.91 -26.75
N ALA A 37 2.28 -30.39 -26.14
CA ALA A 37 1.44 -29.57 -25.28
C ALA A 37 2.26 -29.02 -24.11
N ALA A 38 2.20 -27.70 -23.90
CA ALA A 38 2.86 -27.05 -22.77
C ALA A 38 2.31 -27.60 -21.44
N PRO A 39 3.16 -27.79 -20.41
CA PRO A 39 2.68 -28.22 -19.10
C PRO A 39 1.67 -27.20 -18.55
N PRO A 40 0.61 -27.65 -17.85
CA PRO A 40 -0.47 -26.76 -17.42
C PRO A 40 0.09 -25.66 -16.53
N LYS A 41 -0.20 -24.40 -16.90
CA LYS A 41 0.12 -23.23 -16.07
C LYS A 41 -0.48 -23.48 -14.68
N LYS A 42 0.37 -23.55 -13.66
CA LYS A 42 -0.07 -23.61 -12.26
C LYS A 42 -0.98 -22.40 -12.04
N LYS A 43 -2.25 -22.65 -11.70
CA LYS A 43 -3.16 -21.59 -11.25
C LYS A 43 -2.47 -20.87 -10.10
N ALA A 44 -2.37 -19.55 -10.19
CA ALA A 44 -1.95 -18.74 -9.05
C ALA A 44 -2.88 -19.06 -7.86
N ALA A 45 -2.34 -18.99 -6.65
CA ALA A 45 -3.18 -19.09 -5.45
C ALA A 45 -4.33 -18.08 -5.56
N PRO A 46 -5.56 -18.44 -5.14
CA PRO A 46 -6.71 -17.55 -5.25
C PRO A 46 -6.36 -16.24 -4.56
N ALA A 47 -6.45 -15.12 -5.30
CA ALA A 47 -6.22 -13.81 -4.73
C ALA A 47 -7.25 -13.61 -3.60
N VAL A 48 -6.77 -13.58 -2.36
CA VAL A 48 -7.59 -13.34 -1.18
C VAL A 48 -8.34 -12.02 -1.42
N ALA A 49 -9.68 -12.12 -1.52
CA ALA A 49 -10.52 -11.00 -1.89
C ALA A 49 -10.27 -9.82 -0.95
N ALA A 50 -9.93 -8.66 -1.54
CA ALA A 50 -9.64 -7.44 -0.80
C ALA A 50 -10.82 -7.04 0.09
N LEU A 51 -10.53 -6.32 1.17
CA LEU A 51 -11.59 -5.79 2.02
C LEU A 51 -12.37 -4.72 1.25
N ASP A 52 -13.71 -4.81 1.25
CA ASP A 52 -14.55 -3.79 0.64
C ASP A 52 -14.55 -2.52 1.52
N LEU A 53 -14.20 -1.41 0.88
CA LEU A 53 -14.04 -0.08 1.45
C LEU A 53 -14.72 0.99 0.58
N GLY A 54 -15.53 0.60 -0.41
CA GLY A 54 -16.11 1.52 -1.40
C GLY A 54 -17.04 2.59 -0.81
N GLU A 55 -17.70 2.29 0.32
CA GLU A 55 -18.58 3.23 1.04
C GLU A 55 -17.81 4.33 1.79
N PHE A 56 -16.50 4.18 2.01
CA PHE A 56 -15.73 5.11 2.83
C PHE A 56 -15.17 6.30 2.02
N PRO A 57 -15.11 7.52 2.60
CA PRO A 57 -14.43 8.65 2.00
C PRO A 57 -12.94 8.34 1.77
N ARG A 58 -12.45 8.51 0.55
CA ARG A 58 -11.07 8.12 0.15
C ARG A 58 -9.99 8.78 1.03
N GLU A 59 -10.19 10.04 1.41
CA GLU A 59 -9.26 10.78 2.28
C GLU A 59 -9.12 10.18 3.69
N SER A 60 -10.17 9.50 4.18
CA SER A 60 -10.20 8.90 5.52
C SER A 60 -9.51 7.54 5.61
N ILE A 61 -9.00 7.02 4.48
CA ILE A 61 -8.31 5.73 4.40
C ILE A 61 -6.87 5.91 3.92
N THR A 62 -5.96 5.25 4.62
CA THR A 62 -4.61 4.94 4.14
C THR A 62 -4.46 3.43 4.04
N GLN A 63 -4.06 2.94 2.86
CA GLN A 63 -3.75 1.53 2.64
C GLN A 63 -2.24 1.34 2.72
N GLY A 64 -1.80 0.38 3.52
CA GLY A 64 -0.40 -0.04 3.64
C GLY A 64 -0.26 -1.53 3.40
N GLU A 65 0.95 -1.97 3.07
CA GLU A 65 1.26 -3.38 2.81
C GLU A 65 2.64 -3.72 3.37
N ARG A 66 2.72 -4.79 4.16
CA ARG A 66 3.99 -5.33 4.67
C ARG A 66 4.14 -6.77 4.18
N TRP A 67 5.35 -7.18 3.81
CA TRP A 67 5.67 -8.57 3.47
C TRP A 67 6.63 -9.15 4.49
N ILE A 68 6.33 -10.35 4.98
CA ILE A 68 7.10 -11.04 6.01
C ILE A 68 7.56 -12.41 5.50
N CYS A 69 8.83 -12.75 5.75
CA CYS A 69 9.38 -14.05 5.36
C CYS A 69 9.20 -15.07 6.49
N LEU A 70 8.22 -15.96 6.35
CA LEU A 70 7.95 -16.96 7.40
C LEU A 70 9.06 -18.00 7.55
N ALA A 71 9.91 -18.20 6.53
CA ALA A 71 11.10 -19.03 6.66
C ALA A 71 12.17 -18.39 7.58
N CYS A 72 12.35 -17.06 7.53
CA CYS A 72 13.21 -16.35 8.49
C CYS A 72 12.66 -16.47 9.92
N VAL A 73 11.36 -16.19 10.09
CA VAL A 73 10.70 -16.24 11.40
C VAL A 73 10.76 -17.65 11.98
N TRP A 74 10.52 -18.68 11.16
CA TRP A 74 10.66 -20.08 11.55
C TRP A 74 12.07 -20.43 12.02
N GLU A 75 13.11 -20.00 11.29
CA GLU A 75 14.50 -20.26 11.68
C GLU A 75 14.84 -19.57 13.02
N VAL A 76 14.35 -18.35 13.27
CA VAL A 76 14.49 -17.70 14.59
C VAL A 76 13.87 -18.56 15.70
N PHE A 77 12.61 -18.94 15.59
CA PHE A 77 11.95 -19.73 16.65
C PHE A 77 12.55 -21.12 16.85
N THR A 78 12.86 -21.87 15.78
CA THR A 78 13.34 -23.26 15.91
C THR A 78 14.84 -23.38 16.14
N ARG A 79 15.66 -22.49 15.57
CA ARG A 79 17.13 -22.61 15.58
C ARG A 79 17.78 -21.69 16.60
N HIS A 80 17.28 -20.46 16.75
CA HIS A 80 17.86 -19.47 17.68
C HIS A 80 17.21 -19.50 19.06
N LEU A 81 15.90 -19.75 19.13
CA LEU A 81 15.16 -19.88 20.40
C LEU A 81 14.90 -21.35 20.82
N GLY A 82 15.32 -22.33 20.00
CA GLY A 82 15.24 -23.75 20.33
C GLY A 82 13.82 -24.32 20.48
N LEU A 83 12.77 -23.63 20.02
CA LEU A 83 11.41 -24.08 20.20
C LEU A 83 11.08 -25.30 19.33
N ALA A 84 10.37 -26.26 19.92
CA ALA A 84 9.80 -27.38 19.18
C ALA A 84 8.90 -26.88 18.01
N PRO A 85 8.90 -27.52 16.83
CA PRO A 85 8.15 -27.08 15.65
C PRO A 85 6.67 -26.76 15.89
N ALA A 86 5.99 -27.54 16.75
CA ALA A 86 4.59 -27.31 17.10
C ALA A 86 4.38 -26.01 17.92
N THR A 87 5.34 -25.67 18.79
CA THR A 87 5.36 -24.45 19.59
C THR A 87 5.73 -23.24 18.74
N ALA A 88 6.81 -23.35 17.94
CA ALA A 88 7.20 -22.31 16.97
C ALA A 88 6.04 -21.93 16.03
N LEU A 89 5.31 -22.92 15.51
CA LEU A 89 4.12 -22.66 14.69
C LEU A 89 2.99 -21.96 15.45
N ARG A 90 2.82 -22.26 16.74
CA ARG A 90 1.79 -21.65 17.58
C ARG A 90 2.09 -20.17 17.80
N GLU A 91 3.34 -19.83 18.11
CA GLU A 91 3.77 -18.44 18.29
C GLU A 91 3.72 -17.64 16.98
N ILE A 92 4.16 -18.22 15.86
CA ILE A 92 4.00 -17.59 14.54
C ILE A 92 2.52 -17.31 14.24
N LYS A 93 1.60 -18.23 14.54
CA LYS A 93 0.15 -18.00 14.34
C LYS A 93 -0.46 -16.97 15.29
N ARG A 94 0.15 -16.73 16.45
CA ARG A 94 -0.26 -15.69 17.41
C ARG A 94 0.27 -14.31 17.07
N TYR A 95 1.36 -14.23 16.30
CA TYR A 95 2.00 -12.97 15.92
C TYR A 95 1.01 -11.95 15.35
N THR A 96 0.92 -10.83 16.05
CA THR A 96 0.08 -9.68 15.72
C THR A 96 1.02 -8.49 15.66
N PRO A 97 1.07 -7.73 14.55
CA PRO A 97 1.97 -6.59 14.45
C PRO A 97 1.59 -5.50 15.45
N THR A 98 2.57 -4.78 15.97
CA THR A 98 2.36 -3.59 16.80
C THR A 98 2.04 -2.37 15.94
N LEU A 99 1.50 -1.30 16.55
CA LEU A 99 1.32 -0.02 15.86
C LEU A 99 2.65 0.58 15.38
N GLU A 100 3.73 0.33 16.12
CA GLU A 100 5.09 0.76 15.75
C GLU A 100 5.55 0.06 14.47
N GLU A 101 5.42 -1.27 14.38
CA GLU A 101 5.76 -2.05 13.17
C GLU A 101 4.91 -1.64 11.95
N LEU A 102 3.65 -1.27 12.17
CA LEU A 102 2.75 -0.81 11.10
C LEU A 102 3.10 0.60 10.62
N ASN A 103 3.48 1.51 11.52
CA ASN A 103 3.78 2.91 11.22
C ASN A 103 5.27 3.17 10.88
N ALA A 104 6.17 2.21 11.11
CA ALA A 104 7.61 2.38 10.88
C ALA A 104 7.95 2.70 9.41
N VAL A 105 8.57 3.86 9.16
CA VAL A 105 9.03 4.26 7.83
C VAL A 105 10.08 3.28 7.29
N ALA A 106 11.03 2.89 8.14
CA ALA A 106 12.01 1.85 7.83
C ALA A 106 11.40 0.44 7.93
N LEU A 107 11.75 -0.45 7.01
CA LEU A 107 11.40 -1.87 7.07
C LEU A 107 12.49 -2.64 7.82
N GLU A 108 12.20 -3.03 9.06
CA GLU A 108 13.06 -3.90 9.86
C GLU A 108 12.77 -5.38 9.63
N ARG A 109 13.77 -6.24 9.87
CA ARG A 109 13.59 -7.70 9.79
C ARG A 109 12.54 -8.13 10.82
N PRO A 110 11.56 -8.98 10.46
CA PRO A 110 11.50 -9.85 9.29
C PRO A 110 10.78 -9.29 8.05
N TYR A 111 10.41 -8.01 8.05
CA TYR A 111 9.70 -7.34 6.97
C TYR A 111 10.62 -6.93 5.81
N PHE A 112 10.09 -6.88 4.59
CA PHE A 112 10.82 -6.45 3.39
C PHE A 112 9.88 -5.95 2.29
N VAL A 113 10.42 -5.32 1.24
CA VAL A 113 9.69 -5.03 -0.01
C VAL A 113 9.89 -6.19 -0.99
N PRO A 114 8.83 -6.77 -1.59
CA PRO A 114 8.97 -7.81 -2.61
C PRO A 114 9.55 -7.22 -3.90
N ASP A 115 10.77 -7.61 -4.26
CA ASP A 115 11.35 -7.30 -5.56
C ASP A 115 10.72 -8.20 -6.64
N SER A 116 9.98 -7.61 -7.57
CA SER A 116 9.31 -8.33 -8.68
C SER A 116 10.28 -9.09 -9.59
N LYS A 117 11.57 -8.71 -9.59
CA LYS A 117 12.65 -9.40 -10.34
C LYS A 117 13.30 -10.52 -9.51
N LYS A 118 13.17 -10.52 -8.18
CA LYS A 118 13.78 -11.52 -7.28
C LYS A 118 12.72 -12.24 -6.45
N ALA A 119 12.33 -13.42 -6.90
CA ALA A 119 11.39 -14.31 -6.20
C ALA A 119 11.93 -14.95 -4.89
N HIS A 120 12.91 -14.33 -4.23
CA HIS A 120 13.62 -14.85 -3.06
C HIS A 120 13.70 -13.81 -1.94
N CYS A 121 13.60 -14.25 -0.68
CA CYS A 121 13.76 -13.40 0.50
C CYS A 121 15.17 -12.78 0.53
N PRO A 122 15.31 -11.45 0.72
CA PRO A 122 16.62 -10.78 0.75
C PRO A 122 17.49 -11.19 1.94
N TYR A 123 16.91 -11.78 2.99
CA TYR A 123 17.63 -12.13 4.22
C TYR A 123 18.10 -13.59 4.29
N CYS A 124 17.32 -14.55 3.75
CA CYS A 124 17.63 -15.99 3.86
C CYS A 124 17.57 -16.77 2.53
N GLY A 125 17.31 -16.10 1.40
CA GLY A 125 17.20 -16.75 0.09
C GLY A 125 16.12 -17.85 0.04
N SER A 126 15.05 -17.74 0.84
CA SER A 126 13.88 -18.62 0.72
C SER A 126 13.04 -18.23 -0.49
N ALA A 127 12.39 -19.18 -1.14
CA ALA A 127 11.50 -18.90 -2.27
C ALA A 127 10.19 -18.21 -1.83
N SER A 128 9.59 -17.46 -2.76
CA SER A 128 8.37 -16.65 -2.58
C SER A 128 7.18 -17.36 -1.94
N LYS A 129 7.07 -18.70 -2.04
CA LYS A 129 6.04 -19.49 -1.35
C LYS A 129 6.06 -19.38 0.18
N TRP A 130 7.15 -18.89 0.77
CA TRP A 130 7.29 -18.63 2.21
C TRP A 130 7.09 -17.16 2.59
N HIS A 131 6.80 -16.31 1.61
CA HIS A 131 6.50 -14.91 1.84
C HIS A 131 5.00 -14.78 2.12
N ALA A 132 4.66 -14.03 3.15
CA ALA A 132 3.30 -13.69 3.49
C ALA A 132 3.07 -12.19 3.30
N ARG A 133 1.97 -11.85 2.61
CA ARG A 133 1.48 -10.47 2.49
C ARG A 133 0.57 -10.16 3.68
N MET A 134 0.72 -8.99 4.27
CA MET A 134 -0.15 -8.43 5.30
C MET A 134 -0.64 -7.04 4.85
N PRO A 135 -1.80 -6.96 4.16
CA PRO A 135 -2.48 -5.69 3.90
C PRO A 135 -2.95 -5.07 5.22
N THR A 136 -2.81 -3.75 5.35
CA THR A 136 -3.28 -2.97 6.49
C THR A 136 -4.12 -1.80 6.00
N TYR A 137 -5.32 -1.66 6.55
CA TYR A 137 -6.24 -0.58 6.23
C TYR A 137 -6.37 0.33 7.46
N ARG A 138 -5.78 1.52 7.39
CA ARG A 138 -5.87 2.55 8.43
C ARG A 138 -7.05 3.47 8.14
N ILE A 139 -8.02 3.50 9.03
CA ILE A 139 -9.25 4.29 8.92
C ILE A 139 -9.26 5.37 10.00
N GLU A 140 -9.40 6.63 9.60
CA GLU A 140 -9.58 7.76 10.51
C GLU A 140 -11.00 7.77 11.12
N SER A 141 -11.12 7.95 12.44
CA SER A 141 -12.42 8.07 13.11
C SER A 141 -13.04 9.45 12.90
N GLY A 142 -14.31 9.51 12.53
CA GLY A 142 -15.06 10.74 12.47
C GLY A 142 -16.53 10.51 12.13
N LYS A 143 -17.31 11.60 12.13
CA LYS A 143 -18.76 11.58 11.88
C LYS A 143 -19.15 10.83 10.59
N ALA A 144 -18.32 10.91 9.55
CA ALA A 144 -18.54 10.24 8.27
C ALA A 144 -18.13 8.76 8.24
N THR A 145 -17.20 8.32 9.10
CA THR A 145 -16.60 6.97 9.04
C THR A 145 -17.05 6.04 10.16
N ASP A 146 -17.49 6.54 11.32
CA ASP A 146 -17.71 5.69 12.50
C ASP A 146 -18.87 4.70 12.37
N VAL A 147 -19.89 5.02 11.57
CA VAL A 147 -20.98 4.08 11.28
C VAL A 147 -20.48 2.98 10.34
N LEU A 148 -19.84 3.37 9.23
CA LEU A 148 -19.27 2.47 8.22
C LEU A 148 -18.24 1.52 8.84
N ARG A 149 -17.33 2.05 9.65
CA ARG A 149 -16.31 1.29 10.38
C ARG A 149 -16.93 0.26 11.33
N ARG A 150 -17.95 0.63 12.10
CA ARG A 150 -18.63 -0.32 13.00
C ARG A 150 -19.36 -1.40 12.21
N ALA A 151 -19.99 -1.05 11.08
CA ALA A 151 -20.62 -2.03 10.17
C ALA A 151 -19.57 -2.98 9.57
N LEU A 152 -18.44 -2.46 9.08
CA LEU A 152 -17.31 -3.22 8.55
C LEU A 152 -16.76 -4.20 9.58
N VAL A 153 -16.40 -3.74 10.78
CA VAL A 153 -15.86 -4.59 11.86
C VAL A 153 -16.88 -5.65 12.31
N LYS A 154 -18.19 -5.37 12.26
CA LYS A 154 -19.24 -6.37 12.51
C LYS A 154 -19.34 -7.43 11.41
N LYS A 155 -19.06 -7.08 10.13
CA LYS A 155 -19.01 -8.00 8.99
C LYS A 155 -17.73 -8.87 8.95
N LEU A 156 -16.64 -8.47 9.63
CA LEU A 156 -15.38 -9.22 9.62
C LEU A 156 -15.51 -10.63 10.23
N PRO A 157 -14.98 -11.68 9.58
CA PRO A 157 -14.88 -13.03 10.16
C PRO A 157 -14.05 -13.03 11.44
N LYS A 158 -14.69 -13.36 12.58
CA LYS A 158 -14.03 -13.53 13.88
C LYS A 158 -13.29 -14.87 14.02
N ALA A 159 -13.54 -15.83 13.12
CA ALA A 159 -13.02 -17.18 13.23
C ALA A 159 -11.55 -17.28 12.80
N GLY A 160 -10.67 -17.66 13.73
CA GLY A 160 -9.26 -17.96 13.46
C GLY A 160 -8.39 -16.74 13.20
N ASP A 161 -8.69 -15.61 13.85
CA ASP A 161 -7.86 -14.40 13.92
C ASP A 161 -7.43 -13.82 12.57
N GLN A 162 -8.27 -14.01 11.54
CA GLN A 162 -8.04 -13.59 10.16
C GLN A 162 -7.86 -12.08 10.00
N PHE A 163 -8.50 -11.31 10.87
CA PHE A 163 -8.38 -9.86 10.94
C PHE A 163 -8.05 -9.46 12.37
N VAL A 164 -7.15 -8.51 12.53
CA VAL A 164 -6.93 -7.82 13.80
C VAL A 164 -7.27 -6.35 13.62
N VAL A 165 -7.92 -5.75 14.62
CA VAL A 165 -8.22 -4.33 14.67
C VAL A 165 -7.41 -3.72 15.81
N LEU A 166 -6.50 -2.80 15.49
CA LEU A 166 -5.72 -2.03 16.47
C LEU A 166 -6.24 -0.59 16.51
N GLU A 167 -6.25 0.01 17.70
CA GLU A 167 -6.63 1.41 17.89
C GLU A 167 -5.41 2.25 18.27
N GLN A 168 -5.13 3.28 17.47
CA GLN A 168 -4.11 4.29 17.74
C GLN A 168 -4.81 5.59 18.14
N LYS A 169 -4.48 6.14 19.32
CA LYS A 169 -4.92 7.48 19.74
C LYS A 169 -4.03 8.53 19.08
N ALA A 170 -4.62 9.66 18.69
CA ALA A 170 -3.94 10.82 18.13
C ALA A 170 -4.73 12.10 18.44
N THR A 171 -4.23 13.26 18.01
CA THR A 171 -4.99 14.53 17.95
C THR A 171 -5.46 14.79 16.52
N GLN A 172 -6.52 15.58 16.35
CA GLN A 172 -6.98 16.03 15.02
C GLN A 172 -5.88 16.86 14.31
N GLN A 173 -5.09 17.63 15.08
CA GLN A 173 -3.91 18.33 14.58
C GLN A 173 -2.85 17.40 13.98
N HIS A 174 -2.52 16.29 14.65
CA HIS A 174 -1.59 15.30 14.10
C HIS A 174 -2.13 14.66 12.81
N ALA A 175 -3.42 14.31 12.80
CA ALA A 175 -4.09 13.76 11.61
C ALA A 175 -4.07 14.73 10.41
N PHE A 176 -4.23 16.03 10.67
CA PHE A 176 -4.21 17.07 9.64
C PHE A 176 -2.81 17.28 9.05
N PHE A 177 -1.75 17.29 9.88
CA PHE A 177 -0.38 17.43 9.36
C PHE A 177 0.06 16.19 8.57
N GLU A 178 -0.23 14.98 9.05
CA GLU A 178 0.06 13.74 8.30
C GLU A 178 -0.70 13.71 6.95
N TRP A 179 -1.93 14.25 6.92
CA TRP A 179 -2.70 14.41 5.69
C TRP A 179 -2.08 15.43 4.72
N LEU A 180 -1.58 16.57 5.22
CA LEU A 180 -0.82 17.55 4.41
C LEU A 180 0.45 16.92 3.82
N GLU A 181 1.25 16.23 4.64
CA GLU A 181 2.47 15.54 4.22
C GLU A 181 2.18 14.52 3.11
N LYS A 182 1.26 13.57 3.36
CA LYS A 182 0.82 12.52 2.43
C LYS A 182 0.34 13.06 1.07
N ILE A 183 -0.25 14.25 1.05
CA ILE A 183 -0.64 14.93 -0.19
C ILE A 183 0.57 15.56 -0.85
N SER A 184 1.37 16.34 -0.11
CA SER A 184 2.54 17.05 -0.66
C SER A 184 3.55 16.12 -1.33
N GLU A 185 3.75 14.89 -0.82
CA GLU A 185 4.60 13.85 -1.42
C GLU A 185 4.22 13.44 -2.86
N ARG A 186 2.98 13.74 -3.29
CA ARG A 186 2.41 13.27 -4.56
C ARG A 186 2.29 14.37 -5.61
N LEU A 187 2.55 15.61 -5.24
CA LEU A 187 2.31 16.79 -6.07
C LEU A 187 3.59 17.26 -6.73
N ASP A 188 3.51 17.58 -8.01
CA ASP A 188 4.49 18.45 -8.65
C ASP A 188 4.16 19.91 -8.26
N LEU A 189 4.96 20.49 -7.38
CA LEU A 189 4.75 21.88 -6.92
C LEU A 189 5.25 22.93 -7.92
N ASP A 190 5.87 22.53 -9.04
CA ASP A 190 6.22 23.39 -10.16
C ASP A 190 5.09 23.52 -11.19
N ASP A 191 4.16 22.55 -11.30
CA ASP A 191 2.94 22.63 -12.12
C ASP A 191 1.75 23.20 -11.33
N PRO A 192 1.22 24.40 -11.67
CA PRO A 192 0.06 25.00 -11.00
C PRO A 192 -1.20 24.13 -10.92
N ALA A 193 -1.31 23.03 -11.69
CA ALA A 193 -2.37 22.03 -11.56
C ALA A 193 -2.51 21.49 -10.12
N TRP A 194 -1.42 21.42 -9.33
CA TRP A 194 -1.46 20.94 -7.95
C TRP A 194 -2.45 21.72 -7.06
N LEU A 195 -2.71 23.01 -7.38
CA LEU A 195 -3.68 23.84 -6.65
C LEU A 195 -5.10 23.25 -6.73
N PHE A 196 -5.49 22.69 -7.88
CA PHE A 196 -6.78 22.01 -8.02
C PHE A 196 -6.80 20.66 -7.30
N GLU A 197 -5.69 19.92 -7.32
CA GLU A 197 -5.60 18.64 -6.62
C GLU A 197 -5.71 18.79 -5.10
N VAL A 198 -4.98 19.75 -4.51
CA VAL A 198 -5.11 20.11 -3.09
C VAL A 198 -6.52 20.57 -2.76
N SER A 199 -7.16 21.34 -3.65
CA SER A 199 -8.55 21.77 -3.46
C SER A 199 -9.52 20.59 -3.42
N ARG A 200 -9.39 19.65 -4.37
CA ARG A 200 -10.19 18.42 -4.43
C ARG A 200 -10.00 17.58 -3.17
N HIS A 201 -8.75 17.39 -2.73
CA HIS A 201 -8.44 16.65 -1.50
C HIS A 201 -9.01 17.33 -0.25
N TYR A 202 -8.83 18.65 -0.10
CA TYR A 202 -9.32 19.40 1.06
C TYR A 202 -10.85 19.36 1.16
N LEU A 203 -11.53 19.61 0.04
CA LEU A 203 -12.99 19.57 -0.02
C LEU A 203 -13.52 18.14 0.20
N SER A 204 -12.82 17.10 -0.29
CA SER A 204 -13.12 15.69 0.02
C SER A 204 -13.00 15.34 1.51
N ARG A 205 -12.15 16.05 2.26
CA ARG A 205 -12.02 15.91 3.72
C ARG A 205 -13.09 16.70 4.47
N LYS A 206 -13.43 17.92 4.02
CA LYS A 206 -14.46 18.79 4.62
C LYS A 206 -15.88 18.27 4.39
N GLU A 207 -16.18 17.86 3.15
CA GLU A 207 -17.49 17.38 2.69
C GLU A 207 -17.40 15.97 2.09
N PRO A 208 -17.16 14.94 2.94
CA PRO A 208 -16.89 13.56 2.49
C PRO A 208 -18.08 12.82 1.85
N LYS A 209 -19.26 13.45 1.77
CA LYS A 209 -20.46 12.90 1.11
C LYS A 209 -20.55 13.27 -0.38
N VAL A 210 -19.79 14.26 -0.82
CA VAL A 210 -19.79 14.77 -2.20
C VAL A 210 -18.75 14.01 -3.02
N ASP A 211 -19.12 13.56 -4.22
CA ASP A 211 -18.14 13.02 -5.16
C ASP A 211 -17.35 14.15 -5.83
N TRP A 212 -16.38 14.68 -5.10
CA TRP A 212 -15.47 15.71 -5.60
C TRP A 212 -14.61 15.24 -6.77
N GLN A 213 -14.45 13.93 -7.01
CA GLN A 213 -13.75 13.44 -8.20
C GLN A 213 -14.59 13.69 -9.46
N ALA A 214 -15.90 13.41 -9.39
CA ALA A 214 -16.83 13.77 -10.45
C ALA A 214 -16.88 15.28 -10.66
N GLN A 215 -17.09 16.07 -9.59
CA GLN A 215 -17.17 17.54 -9.69
C GLN A 215 -15.91 18.15 -10.35
N PHE A 216 -14.71 17.75 -9.92
CA PHE A 216 -13.45 18.29 -10.46
C PHE A 216 -13.12 17.83 -11.89
N THR A 217 -13.92 16.95 -12.50
CA THR A 217 -13.77 16.61 -13.93
C THR A 217 -14.28 17.74 -14.84
N GLU A 218 -15.23 18.55 -14.36
CA GLU A 218 -15.84 19.66 -15.12
C GLU A 218 -15.35 21.04 -14.68
N ILE A 219 -14.82 21.17 -13.45
CA ILE A 219 -14.35 22.43 -12.87
C ILE A 219 -13.03 22.87 -13.54
N ARG A 220 -13.05 24.06 -14.15
CA ARG A 220 -11.90 24.73 -14.77
C ARG A 220 -11.35 25.90 -13.96
N SER A 221 -12.09 26.39 -12.96
CA SER A 221 -11.61 27.42 -12.04
C SER A 221 -12.35 27.39 -10.70
N ILE A 222 -11.67 27.80 -9.65
CA ILE A 222 -12.23 27.94 -8.29
C ILE A 222 -12.26 29.43 -7.94
N ARG A 223 -13.37 29.91 -7.39
CA ARG A 223 -13.62 31.33 -7.10
C ARG A 223 -14.27 31.52 -5.73
N ARG A 224 -13.97 32.65 -5.07
CA ARG A 224 -14.71 33.11 -3.90
C ARG A 224 -16.09 33.59 -4.33
N SER A 225 -17.14 33.02 -3.74
CA SER A 225 -18.50 33.51 -3.90
C SER A 225 -18.70 34.82 -3.14
N ARG A 226 -19.61 35.65 -3.65
CA ARG A 226 -20.15 36.83 -2.94
C ARG A 226 -21.62 36.66 -2.53
N ARG A 227 -22.26 35.56 -2.96
CA ARG A 227 -23.69 35.27 -2.72
C ARG A 227 -23.93 34.11 -1.76
N LEU A 228 -22.96 33.21 -1.61
CA LEU A 228 -23.04 32.09 -0.69
C LEU A 228 -22.54 32.53 0.69
N GLU A 229 -23.35 32.32 1.72
CA GLU A 229 -22.93 32.50 3.12
C GLU A 229 -22.13 31.28 3.60
N ASP A 230 -22.53 30.07 3.20
CA ASP A 230 -21.88 28.80 3.52
C ASP A 230 -21.88 27.84 2.30
N GLY A 231 -21.05 26.79 2.36
CA GLY A 231 -20.96 25.74 1.35
C GLY A 231 -20.35 26.17 0.01
N TRP A 232 -20.85 25.59 -1.08
CA TRP A 232 -20.34 25.75 -2.43
C TRP A 232 -21.43 25.57 -3.49
N GLU A 233 -21.12 26.01 -4.71
CA GLU A 233 -21.96 25.90 -5.88
C GLU A 233 -21.08 25.68 -7.13
N VAL A 234 -21.51 24.85 -8.08
CA VAL A 234 -20.86 24.73 -9.39
C VAL A 234 -21.75 25.37 -10.45
N ASP A 235 -21.21 26.36 -11.16
CA ASP A 235 -21.88 27.02 -12.29
C ASP A 235 -20.90 27.18 -13.46
N SER A 236 -21.30 26.68 -14.63
CA SER A 236 -20.60 26.88 -15.91
C SER A 236 -19.12 26.47 -15.87
N GLY A 237 -18.81 25.33 -15.23
CA GLY A 237 -17.44 24.83 -15.04
C GLY A 237 -16.61 25.63 -14.03
N ARG A 238 -17.25 26.36 -13.11
CA ARG A 238 -16.60 27.15 -12.06
C ARG A 238 -17.13 26.72 -10.70
N LEU A 239 -16.23 26.41 -9.77
CA LEU A 239 -16.55 26.13 -8.38
C LEU A 239 -16.54 27.44 -7.59
N PHE A 240 -17.71 27.86 -7.11
CA PHE A 240 -17.88 28.99 -6.21
C PHE A 240 -17.90 28.47 -4.77
N LEU A 241 -16.95 28.88 -3.96
CA LEU A 241 -16.89 28.54 -2.53
C LEU A 241 -17.37 29.73 -1.69
N ALA A 242 -18.11 29.48 -0.61
CA ALA A 242 -18.44 30.51 0.37
C ALA A 242 -17.18 31.17 0.95
N PRO A 243 -17.25 32.43 1.41
CA PRO A 243 -16.07 33.20 1.85
C PRO A 243 -15.14 32.45 2.80
N VAL A 244 -15.70 31.84 3.86
CA VAL A 244 -14.94 31.09 4.87
C VAL A 244 -14.22 29.88 4.27
N LEU A 245 -14.93 29.08 3.47
CA LEU A 245 -14.39 27.87 2.84
C LEU A 245 -13.32 28.17 1.78
N PHE A 246 -13.45 29.29 1.06
CA PHE A 246 -12.43 29.76 0.13
C PHE A 246 -11.15 30.21 0.86
N ASP A 247 -11.31 30.97 1.95
CA ASP A 247 -10.17 31.49 2.73
C ASP A 247 -9.47 30.37 3.53
N GLU A 248 -10.20 29.36 4.01
CA GLU A 248 -9.64 28.08 4.50
C GLU A 248 -8.81 27.36 3.43
N LEU A 249 -9.34 27.25 2.21
CA LEU A 249 -8.65 26.59 1.09
C LEU A 249 -7.33 27.30 0.71
N LEU A 250 -7.32 28.64 0.68
CA LEU A 250 -6.08 29.40 0.43
C LEU A 250 -5.03 29.12 1.51
N LEU A 251 -5.43 29.00 2.77
CA LEU A 251 -4.52 28.65 3.86
C LEU A 251 -3.95 27.23 3.68
N VAL A 252 -4.75 26.25 3.27
CA VAL A 252 -4.28 24.89 2.96
C VAL A 252 -3.26 24.89 1.81
N GLN A 253 -3.55 25.58 0.72
CA GLN A 253 -2.62 25.70 -0.42
C GLN A 253 -1.30 26.38 -0.01
N TYR A 254 -1.39 27.44 0.80
CA TYR A 254 -0.21 28.08 1.38
C TYR A 254 0.60 27.10 2.23
N LEU A 255 -0.04 26.31 3.10
CA LEU A 255 0.64 25.34 3.96
C LEU A 255 1.36 24.23 3.17
N VAL A 256 0.76 23.72 2.09
CA VAL A 256 1.39 22.72 1.21
C VAL A 256 2.64 23.28 0.50
N SER A 257 2.65 24.57 0.17
CA SER A 257 3.67 25.15 -0.73
C SER A 257 4.66 26.13 -0.07
N ARG A 258 4.48 26.49 1.21
CA ARG A 258 5.28 27.52 1.91
C ARG A 258 6.77 27.23 2.01
N SER A 259 7.17 25.96 1.92
CA SER A 259 8.56 25.51 1.96
C SER A 259 9.21 25.39 0.58
N HIS A 260 8.41 25.44 -0.50
CA HIS A 260 8.90 25.17 -1.86
C HIS A 260 9.70 26.33 -2.45
N ARG A 261 9.20 27.56 -2.30
CA ARG A 261 9.87 28.81 -2.73
C ARG A 261 9.57 29.92 -1.70
N ALA A 262 10.10 31.12 -1.90
CA ALA A 262 9.89 32.25 -0.98
C ALA A 262 8.41 32.66 -0.88
N GLY A 263 7.71 32.13 0.14
CA GLY A 263 6.26 32.29 0.32
C GLY A 263 5.44 31.18 -0.35
N GLY A 264 4.26 30.89 0.19
CA GLY A 264 3.34 29.86 -0.34
C GLY A 264 2.57 30.36 -1.57
N LEU A 265 2.36 29.48 -2.54
CA LEU A 265 1.53 29.71 -3.71
C LEU A 265 0.08 29.27 -3.45
N THR A 266 -0.87 30.07 -3.92
CA THR A 266 -2.31 29.85 -3.78
C THR A 266 -3.03 30.18 -5.10
N LEU A 267 -4.33 29.89 -5.19
CA LEU A 267 -5.20 30.31 -6.32
C LEU A 267 -5.19 31.83 -6.59
N GLU A 268 -4.80 32.64 -5.62
CA GLU A 268 -4.80 34.11 -5.69
C GLU A 268 -3.38 34.68 -5.84
N GLY A 269 -2.40 33.81 -6.16
CA GLY A 269 -1.00 34.15 -6.32
C GLY A 269 -0.14 33.68 -5.16
N ARG A 270 1.11 34.15 -5.14
CA ARG A 270 2.09 33.84 -4.09
C ARG A 270 1.99 34.85 -2.96
N TYR A 271 2.00 34.34 -1.73
CA TYR A 271 1.98 35.15 -0.52
C TYR A 271 3.11 34.74 0.43
N THR A 272 3.78 35.73 1.00
CA THR A 272 4.48 35.61 2.29
C THR A 272 3.45 35.48 3.43
N LEU A 273 3.90 35.08 4.63
CA LEU A 273 2.99 34.97 5.78
C LEU A 273 2.30 36.30 6.15
N PRO A 274 2.99 37.47 6.19
CA PRO A 274 2.34 38.75 6.45
C PRO A 274 1.28 39.12 5.41
N GLU A 275 1.54 38.89 4.12
CA GLU A 275 0.58 39.19 3.04
C GLU A 275 -0.69 38.33 3.14
N LEU A 276 -0.53 37.02 3.38
CA LEU A 276 -1.67 36.12 3.62
C LEU A 276 -2.47 36.58 4.84
N TRP A 277 -1.81 36.93 5.94
CA TRP A 277 -2.48 37.42 7.16
C TRP A 277 -3.24 38.74 6.92
N HIS A 278 -2.65 39.71 6.22
CA HIS A 278 -3.31 40.95 5.84
C HIS A 278 -4.54 40.68 4.97
N ARG A 279 -4.43 39.76 4.00
CA ARG A 279 -5.55 39.30 3.17
C ARG A 279 -6.66 38.69 4.03
N LEU A 280 -6.36 37.67 4.83
CA LEU A 280 -7.33 36.95 5.67
C LEU A 280 -8.03 37.87 6.68
N ARG A 281 -7.32 38.87 7.23
CA ARG A 281 -7.93 39.89 8.09
C ARG A 281 -8.89 40.78 7.29
N ARG A 282 -8.45 41.33 6.15
CA ARG A 282 -9.27 42.23 5.31
C ARG A 282 -10.49 41.52 4.72
N ALA A 283 -10.36 40.22 4.45
CA ALA A 283 -11.42 39.34 3.98
C ALA A 283 -12.50 39.05 5.05
N GLY A 284 -12.26 39.40 6.31
CA GLY A 284 -13.14 39.11 7.45
C GLY A 284 -12.93 37.73 8.08
N TYR A 285 -12.17 36.85 7.43
CA TYR A 285 -12.01 35.45 7.82
C TYR A 285 -11.49 35.28 9.25
N LEU A 286 -10.43 35.99 9.65
CA LEU A 286 -9.88 35.88 11.02
C LEU A 286 -10.93 36.18 12.10
N ARG A 287 -11.82 37.14 11.86
CA ARG A 287 -12.93 37.47 12.78
C ARG A 287 -13.99 36.37 12.78
N ALA A 288 -14.35 35.86 11.60
CA ALA A 288 -15.35 34.80 11.47
C ALA A 288 -14.96 33.50 12.21
N VAL A 289 -13.65 33.20 12.29
CA VAL A 289 -13.12 32.03 13.01
C VAL A 289 -12.58 32.35 14.42
N GLY A 290 -12.84 33.54 14.95
CA GLY A 290 -12.46 33.92 16.33
C GLY A 290 -10.96 34.13 16.59
N VAL A 291 -10.14 34.34 15.55
CA VAL A 291 -8.68 34.51 15.67
C VAL A 291 -8.30 35.98 15.90
N GLU A 292 -8.23 36.35 17.18
CA GLU A 292 -7.76 37.67 17.64
C GLU A 292 -6.25 37.68 17.87
N ALA A 293 -5.48 37.82 16.78
CA ALA A 293 -4.01 37.81 16.81
C ALA A 293 -3.39 39.13 16.32
N ASN A 294 -2.37 39.59 17.04
CA ASN A 294 -1.71 40.89 16.80
C ASN A 294 -0.57 40.83 15.77
N ASN A 295 0.03 39.65 15.55
CA ASN A 295 1.06 39.43 14.53
C ASN A 295 0.72 38.22 13.63
N PRO A 296 1.41 38.04 12.48
CA PRO A 296 1.12 36.94 11.54
C PRO A 296 1.43 35.53 12.05
N SER A 297 2.40 35.37 12.97
CA SER A 297 2.80 34.06 13.51
C SER A 297 1.76 33.53 14.49
N ASP A 298 1.35 34.32 15.49
CA ASP A 298 0.28 33.98 16.43
C ASP A 298 -1.03 33.65 15.69
N ALA A 299 -1.30 34.40 14.62
CA ALA A 299 -2.46 34.18 13.79
C ALA A 299 -2.39 32.82 13.07
N LEU A 300 -1.22 32.46 12.54
CA LEU A 300 -1.01 31.16 11.90
C LEU A 300 -1.18 30.01 12.89
N GLU A 301 -0.63 30.10 14.09
CA GLU A 301 -0.76 29.06 15.11
C GLU A 301 -2.22 28.83 15.51
N ARG A 302 -2.96 29.90 15.79
CA ARG A 302 -4.40 29.82 16.11
C ARG A 302 -5.24 29.33 14.92
N LEU A 303 -4.90 29.75 13.70
CA LEU A 303 -5.53 29.25 12.48
C LEU A 303 -5.26 27.77 12.25
N LEU A 304 -4.04 27.28 12.54
CA LEU A 304 -3.71 25.87 12.48
C LEU A 304 -4.49 25.07 13.53
N ALA A 305 -4.61 25.57 14.76
CA ALA A 305 -5.44 24.95 15.80
C ALA A 305 -6.91 24.87 15.37
N TYR A 306 -7.48 25.95 14.82
CA TYR A 306 -8.85 25.97 14.30
C TYR A 306 -9.04 25.00 13.11
N LEU A 307 -8.25 25.16 12.05
CA LEU A 307 -8.38 24.41 10.78
C LEU A 307 -8.19 22.91 10.97
N SER A 308 -7.28 22.53 11.88
CA SER A 308 -6.98 21.13 12.17
C SER A 308 -7.83 20.50 13.27
N GLY A 309 -8.66 21.28 13.97
CA GLY A 309 -9.38 20.82 15.17
C GLY A 309 -8.51 20.68 16.42
N GLY A 310 -7.22 21.02 16.34
CA GLY A 310 -6.30 21.15 17.48
C GLY A 310 -6.07 19.84 18.24
N GLU A 311 -5.93 19.95 19.55
CA GLU A 311 -5.64 18.83 20.46
C GLU A 311 -6.84 17.88 20.69
N ALA A 312 -7.99 18.12 20.05
CA ALA A 312 -9.15 17.24 20.15
C ALA A 312 -8.77 15.80 19.79
N SER A 313 -9.14 14.84 20.64
CA SER A 313 -8.72 13.45 20.46
C SER A 313 -9.39 12.81 19.25
N ILE A 314 -8.60 12.11 18.43
CA ILE A 314 -9.05 11.28 17.31
C ILE A 314 -8.46 9.87 17.45
N ARG A 315 -9.06 8.89 16.76
CA ARG A 315 -8.59 7.50 16.73
C ARG A 315 -8.35 7.05 15.31
N PHE A 316 -7.25 6.35 15.07
CA PHE A 316 -7.04 5.58 13.86
C PHE A 316 -7.25 4.10 14.14
N TYR A 317 -8.04 3.45 13.30
CA TYR A 317 -8.31 2.02 13.37
C TYR A 317 -7.54 1.31 12.26
N HIS A 318 -6.56 0.51 12.64
CA HIS A 318 -5.77 -0.30 11.72
C HIS A 318 -6.37 -1.70 11.64
N ILE A 319 -6.96 -2.03 10.49
CA ILE A 319 -7.47 -3.37 10.19
C ILE A 319 -6.39 -4.12 9.43
N VAL A 320 -5.75 -5.08 10.09
CA VAL A 320 -4.68 -5.93 9.51
C VAL A 320 -5.30 -7.22 9.00
N ASP A 321 -5.16 -7.50 7.70
CA ASP A 321 -5.57 -8.76 7.09
C ASP A 321 -4.44 -9.80 7.20
N ARG A 322 -4.68 -10.82 8.01
CA ARG A 322 -3.74 -11.91 8.32
C ARG A 322 -4.06 -13.19 7.54
N ARG A 323 -5.03 -13.21 6.61
CA ARG A 323 -5.47 -14.43 5.91
C ARG A 323 -4.32 -15.13 5.17
N ALA A 324 -3.60 -14.39 4.32
CA ALA A 324 -2.45 -14.92 3.59
C ALA A 324 -1.29 -15.32 4.52
N PHE A 325 -1.06 -14.56 5.61
CA PHE A 325 -0.09 -14.91 6.65
C PHE A 325 -0.41 -16.25 7.33
N LEU A 326 -1.65 -16.43 7.78
CA LEU A 326 -2.11 -17.64 8.44
C LEU A 326 -2.16 -18.85 7.50
N GLU A 327 -2.42 -18.63 6.21
CA GLU A 327 -2.35 -19.67 5.18
C GLU A 327 -0.90 -20.14 4.97
N THR A 328 0.04 -19.23 4.68
CA THR A 328 1.46 -19.57 4.53
C THR A 328 2.04 -20.19 5.81
N ALA A 329 1.62 -19.71 6.98
CA ALA A 329 2.05 -20.29 8.26
C ALA A 329 1.61 -21.76 8.41
N ARG A 330 0.40 -22.15 7.94
CA ARG A 330 -0.04 -23.57 7.97
C ARG A 330 0.89 -24.47 7.15
N GLN A 331 1.47 -23.96 6.06
CA GLN A 331 2.37 -24.71 5.17
C GLN A 331 3.74 -24.99 5.81
N LEU A 332 4.16 -24.26 6.85
CA LEU A 332 5.43 -24.48 7.56
C LEU A 332 5.55 -25.89 8.17
N ARG A 333 4.42 -26.54 8.48
CA ARG A 333 4.39 -27.95 8.93
C ARG A 333 5.04 -28.93 7.94
N ALA A 334 5.11 -28.57 6.66
CA ALA A 334 5.68 -29.38 5.59
C ALA A 334 7.05 -28.87 5.10
N ALA A 335 7.67 -27.91 5.81
CA ALA A 335 9.00 -27.43 5.47
C ALA A 335 10.06 -28.47 5.89
N PRO A 336 10.89 -29.01 4.96
CA PRO A 336 12.05 -29.79 5.35
C PRO A 336 13.04 -28.88 6.09
N SER A 337 13.62 -29.37 7.18
CA SER A 337 14.72 -28.69 7.85
C SER A 337 15.85 -28.42 6.85
N ARG A 338 16.29 -27.16 6.72
CA ARG A 338 17.48 -26.78 5.92
C ARG A 338 18.78 -27.24 6.62
N SER A 339 18.93 -28.52 6.90
CA SER A 339 20.25 -29.13 7.03
C SER A 339 20.91 -29.07 5.65
N ARG A 340 22.04 -28.37 5.53
CA ARG A 340 22.79 -28.02 4.29
C ARG A 340 22.40 -26.69 3.62
N LEU A 341 22.66 -25.59 4.31
CA LEU A 341 23.30 -24.42 3.68
C LEU A 341 24.54 -24.06 4.50
N GLY A 342 25.57 -24.92 4.37
CA GLY A 342 26.88 -24.66 4.94
C GLY A 342 27.60 -23.58 4.14
N LYS A 343 27.49 -22.33 4.60
CA LYS A 343 28.53 -21.30 4.47
C LYS A 343 28.29 -20.31 5.60
N ARG A 344 29.14 -20.39 6.64
CA ARG A 344 29.24 -19.33 7.65
C ARG A 344 29.65 -18.06 6.91
N LEU A 345 28.88 -16.99 7.03
CA LEU A 345 29.43 -15.65 6.77
C LEU A 345 30.52 -15.42 7.83
N PRO A 346 31.74 -14.98 7.46
CA PRO A 346 32.74 -14.64 8.44
C PRO A 346 32.26 -13.44 9.26
N MET A 347 32.37 -13.54 10.58
CA MET A 347 32.28 -12.37 11.46
C MET A 347 33.39 -11.38 11.06
N PRO A 348 33.12 -10.08 10.95
CA PRO A 348 34.20 -9.10 10.82
C PRO A 348 35.08 -9.17 12.07
N SER A 349 36.37 -9.40 11.89
CA SER A 349 37.33 -9.33 12.99
C SER A 349 37.34 -7.91 13.54
N ARG A 350 37.19 -7.76 14.86
CA ARG A 350 37.51 -6.50 15.54
C ARG A 350 38.98 -6.20 15.28
N ALA A 351 39.26 -5.14 14.53
CA ALA A 351 40.57 -4.49 14.59
C ALA A 351 40.76 -3.96 16.01
N ARG A 352 41.98 -4.11 16.53
CA ARG A 352 42.50 -3.33 17.66
C ARG A 352 43.19 -2.09 17.10
#